data_AF-A0A2F0P714-F1
#
_entry.id   AF-A0A2F0P714-F1
#
_cell.length_a   1.000
_cell.length_b   1.000
_cell.length_c   1.000
_cell.angle_alpha   90.00
_cell.angle_beta   90.00
_cell.angle_gamma   90.00
#
_symmetry.space_group_name_H-M   'P 1'
#
loop_
_entity.id
_entity.type
_entity.pdbx_description
1 polymer ?
#
loop_
_entity_poly.entity_id
_entity_poly.type
_entity_poly.pdbx_seq_one_letter_code
_entity_poly.pdbx_strand_id
1 'polypeptide(L)'
;MILRLVLFIVLLTSSVAHAEQTMTPVTDLFGRTVNIKLPVQRVILGEGRQLYLVAMLDKENPAKRIVAWRKDLIQSDPATWQQYRQQFPQLEKIPTFGGREQGAFDIEQAINLKPDVIIMNMDARNAIVDSGYEAALASAGIPIVYVDFRYDPIAHIPPTVKLFGELFGQSERSEAYLKFRESELQRVTSRTLKLKNPLPKVFLERLGGYSEECCMTFGKGSFGRFTKLAGGDNIAANLAPGSFFTLNPEKVIAANPDVVILTSGNFQAFVPGGRWIPLGPGVNIDESRRKLAWFTSRPAYADSTARRNSAFFAIWHQFYNSPYDVIAIQQLARWIHPQLFADLDADDTFRRLHQEFLPVPYQSGYMVSLQKEENNHDVKSGTTPR
;
A
#
# COMPACT_ATOMS: atom_id res chain seq x y z
N MET A 1 -20.46 -73.33 -1.18
CA MET A 1 -19.55 -72.30 -0.64
C MET A 1 -18.51 -71.99 -1.69
N ILE A 2 -18.56 -70.81 -2.32
CA ILE A 2 -17.45 -69.96 -2.78
C ILE A 2 -18.10 -68.75 -3.47
N LEU A 3 -17.97 -67.62 -2.80
CA LEU A 3 -18.63 -66.34 -3.06
C LEU A 3 -17.90 -65.62 -4.21
N ARG A 4 -18.60 -65.24 -5.28
CA ARG A 4 -18.07 -64.40 -6.36
C ARG A 4 -18.10 -62.94 -5.90
N LEU A 5 -16.93 -62.36 -5.64
CA LEU A 5 -16.77 -60.94 -5.36
C LEU A 5 -16.51 -60.20 -6.69
N VAL A 6 -17.50 -59.43 -7.15
CA VAL A 6 -17.36 -58.51 -8.28
C VAL A 6 -16.82 -57.20 -7.73
N LEU A 7 -15.58 -56.85 -8.10
CA LEU A 7 -14.94 -55.58 -7.74
C LEU A 7 -15.42 -54.50 -8.73
N PHE A 8 -16.34 -53.64 -8.31
CA PHE A 8 -16.75 -52.45 -9.06
C PHE A 8 -15.74 -51.32 -8.80
N ILE A 9 -14.86 -51.05 -9.75
CA ILE A 9 -13.97 -49.88 -9.74
C ILE A 9 -14.77 -48.70 -10.28
N VAL A 10 -15.27 -47.85 -9.38
CA VAL A 10 -15.88 -46.55 -9.75
C VAL A 10 -14.75 -45.56 -10.00
N LEU A 11 -14.43 -45.31 -11.27
CA LEU A 11 -13.60 -44.17 -11.68
C LEU A 11 -14.39 -42.87 -11.45
N LEU A 12 -14.15 -42.23 -10.30
CA LEU A 12 -14.53 -40.84 -10.06
C LEU A 12 -13.64 -39.93 -10.90
N THR A 13 -14.03 -39.69 -12.15
CA THR A 13 -13.49 -38.59 -12.95
C THR A 13 -13.92 -37.29 -12.30
N SER A 14 -13.03 -36.69 -11.50
CA SER A 14 -13.18 -35.33 -11.00
C SER A 14 -12.98 -34.40 -12.18
N SER A 15 -14.07 -34.08 -12.88
CA SER A 15 -14.07 -32.99 -13.86
C SER A 15 -13.74 -31.71 -13.11
N VAL A 16 -12.50 -31.25 -13.23
CA VAL A 16 -12.09 -29.93 -12.76
C VAL A 16 -12.89 -28.94 -13.60
N ALA A 17 -13.97 -28.40 -13.03
CA ALA A 17 -14.77 -27.36 -13.65
C ALA A 17 -13.86 -26.16 -13.93
N HIS A 18 -13.39 -26.04 -15.16
CA HIS A 18 -12.75 -24.83 -15.62
C HIS A 18 -13.85 -23.79 -15.70
N ALA A 19 -13.78 -22.75 -14.86
CA ALA A 19 -14.68 -21.62 -14.96
C ALA A 19 -14.57 -21.05 -16.39
N GLU A 20 -15.65 -21.17 -17.15
CA GLU A 20 -15.69 -20.70 -18.53
C GLU A 20 -15.54 -19.18 -18.54
N GLN A 21 -14.51 -18.67 -19.23
CA GLN A 21 -14.28 -17.22 -19.30
C GLN A 21 -15.32 -16.57 -20.19
N THR A 22 -16.05 -15.59 -19.67
CA THR A 22 -17.03 -14.82 -20.45
C THR A 22 -16.50 -13.43 -20.74
N MET A 23 -16.82 -12.89 -21.92
CA MET A 23 -16.47 -11.51 -22.24
C MET A 23 -17.46 -10.59 -21.51
N THR A 24 -16.95 -9.81 -20.55
CA THR A 24 -17.76 -8.97 -19.67
C THR A 24 -17.33 -7.50 -19.81
N PRO A 25 -18.27 -6.56 -19.96
CA PRO A 25 -17.97 -5.14 -19.89
C PRO A 25 -17.68 -4.72 -18.44
N VAL A 26 -16.51 -4.14 -18.22
CA VAL A 26 -16.02 -3.69 -16.91
C VAL A 26 -15.70 -2.20 -16.96
N THR A 27 -16.01 -1.45 -15.90
CA THR A 27 -15.75 -0.01 -15.84
C THR A 27 -14.50 0.29 -15.00
N ASP A 28 -13.53 1.01 -15.58
CA ASP A 28 -12.32 1.43 -14.85
C ASP A 28 -12.49 2.78 -14.13
N LEU A 29 -11.43 3.25 -13.45
CA LEU A 29 -11.49 4.50 -12.67
C LEU A 29 -11.56 5.78 -13.53
N PHE A 30 -11.38 5.69 -14.85
CA PHE A 30 -11.67 6.79 -15.77
C PHE A 30 -13.13 6.75 -16.27
N GLY A 31 -13.94 5.81 -15.79
CA GLY A 31 -15.32 5.61 -16.25
C GLY A 31 -15.41 4.96 -17.63
N ARG A 32 -14.32 4.37 -18.13
CA ARG A 32 -14.30 3.72 -19.45
C ARG A 32 -14.85 2.31 -19.30
N THR A 33 -15.73 1.90 -20.21
CA THR A 33 -16.16 0.50 -20.33
C THR A 33 -15.19 -0.27 -21.21
N VAL A 34 -14.65 -1.36 -20.67
CA VAL A 34 -13.64 -2.20 -21.30
C VAL A 34 -14.12 -3.65 -21.26
N ASN A 35 -14.13 -4.33 -22.39
CA ASN A 35 -14.53 -5.75 -22.46
C ASN A 35 -13.36 -6.65 -22.07
N ILE A 36 -13.55 -7.50 -21.05
CA ILE A 36 -12.49 -8.34 -20.47
C ILE A 36 -13.01 -9.76 -20.31
N LYS A 37 -12.13 -10.76 -20.51
CA LYS A 37 -12.43 -12.16 -20.24
C LYS A 37 -12.38 -12.44 -18.74
N LEU A 38 -13.54 -12.70 -18.13
CA LEU A 38 -13.66 -12.94 -16.70
C LEU A 38 -13.99 -14.40 -16.36
N PRO A 39 -13.44 -14.95 -15.26
CA PRO A 39 -12.43 -14.34 -14.40
C PRO A 39 -11.06 -14.31 -15.11
N VAL A 40 -10.31 -13.22 -14.91
CA VAL A 40 -8.96 -13.02 -15.46
C VAL A 40 -8.05 -14.16 -15.04
N GLN A 41 -7.43 -14.87 -15.97
CA GLN A 41 -6.46 -15.94 -15.68
C GLN A 41 -5.02 -15.48 -15.92
N ARG A 42 -4.82 -14.43 -16.71
CA ARG A 42 -3.49 -13.90 -17.07
C ARG A 42 -3.48 -12.38 -16.93
N VAL A 43 -2.76 -11.86 -15.95
CA VAL A 43 -2.66 -10.41 -15.68
C VAL A 43 -1.22 -9.92 -15.76
N ILE A 44 -1.02 -8.78 -16.41
CA ILE A 44 0.20 -7.99 -16.26
C ILE A 44 -0.06 -6.87 -15.25
N LEU A 45 0.79 -6.79 -14.23
CA LEU A 45 0.75 -5.72 -13.23
C LEU A 45 1.68 -4.58 -13.65
N GLY A 46 1.10 -3.42 -13.94
CA GLY A 46 1.85 -2.20 -14.29
C GLY A 46 2.74 -1.68 -13.16
N GLU A 47 2.43 -2.06 -11.92
CA GLU A 47 3.29 -1.92 -10.75
C GLU A 47 3.29 -3.22 -9.95
N GLY A 48 4.47 -3.73 -9.59
CA GLY A 48 4.60 -4.92 -8.75
C GLY A 48 3.96 -4.75 -7.37
N ARG A 49 3.84 -3.51 -6.87
CA ARG A 49 3.16 -3.19 -5.60
C ARG A 49 1.65 -3.43 -5.63
N GLN A 50 1.04 -3.61 -6.80
CA GLN A 50 -0.33 -4.11 -6.90
C GLN A 50 -0.50 -5.51 -6.28
N LEU A 51 0.62 -6.23 -6.03
CA LEU A 51 0.63 -7.47 -5.25
C LEU A 51 -0.07 -7.32 -3.89
N TYR A 52 -0.05 -6.15 -3.23
CA TYR A 52 -0.75 -5.93 -1.96
C TYR A 52 -2.24 -6.26 -2.04
N LEU A 53 -2.88 -5.97 -3.18
CA LEU A 53 -4.28 -6.27 -3.43
C LEU A 53 -4.48 -7.64 -4.10
N VAL A 54 -3.58 -8.03 -5.02
CA VAL A 54 -3.66 -9.38 -5.63
C VAL A 54 -3.56 -10.47 -4.58
N ALA A 55 -2.60 -10.37 -3.66
CA ALA A 55 -2.44 -11.33 -2.58
C ALA A 55 -3.63 -11.37 -1.62
N MET A 56 -4.31 -10.24 -1.45
CA MET A 56 -5.54 -10.19 -0.68
C MET A 56 -6.62 -11.03 -1.33
N LEU A 57 -6.78 -10.99 -2.66
CA LEU A 57 -7.87 -11.69 -3.36
C LEU A 57 -7.52 -13.14 -3.72
N ASP A 58 -6.27 -13.42 -4.08
CA ASP A 58 -5.77 -14.75 -4.41
C ASP A 58 -4.89 -15.30 -3.27
N LYS A 59 -5.46 -15.38 -2.07
CA LYS A 59 -4.74 -15.72 -0.82
C LYS A 59 -3.97 -17.04 -0.93
N GLU A 60 -4.53 -18.07 -1.56
CA GLU A 60 -3.89 -19.39 -1.64
C GLU A 60 -2.66 -19.38 -2.56
N ASN A 61 -2.68 -18.56 -3.60
CA ASN A 61 -1.58 -18.45 -4.55
C ASN A 61 -1.61 -17.09 -5.27
N PRO A 62 -0.97 -16.04 -4.70
CA PRO A 62 -0.92 -14.71 -5.30
C PRO A 62 -0.24 -14.67 -6.68
N ALA A 63 0.55 -15.68 -7.02
CA ALA A 63 1.25 -15.77 -8.30
C ALA A 63 0.38 -16.34 -9.43
N LYS A 64 -0.77 -16.98 -9.12
CA LYS A 64 -1.46 -17.89 -10.05
C LYS A 64 -1.85 -17.25 -11.38
N ARG A 65 -2.18 -15.95 -11.36
CA ARG A 65 -2.63 -15.19 -12.54
C ARG A 65 -1.56 -14.28 -13.12
N ILE A 66 -0.50 -13.96 -12.35
CA ILE A 66 0.46 -12.92 -12.74
C ILE A 66 1.42 -13.49 -13.79
N VAL A 67 1.34 -12.98 -15.01
CA VAL A 67 2.21 -13.43 -16.12
C VAL A 67 3.43 -12.54 -16.30
N ALA A 68 3.36 -11.29 -15.83
CA ALA A 68 4.50 -10.40 -15.68
C ALA A 68 4.14 -9.18 -14.82
N TRP A 69 5.16 -8.47 -14.35
CA TRP A 69 5.01 -7.27 -13.52
C TRP A 69 6.23 -6.35 -13.57
N ARG A 70 6.18 -5.20 -12.91
CA ARG A 70 7.36 -4.34 -12.71
C ARG A 70 8.13 -4.69 -11.44
N LYS A 71 9.43 -4.37 -11.43
CA LYS A 71 10.35 -4.63 -10.31
C LYS A 71 10.21 -3.67 -9.12
N ASP A 72 9.27 -2.72 -9.17
CA ASP A 72 9.18 -1.63 -8.18
C ASP A 72 8.88 -2.12 -6.76
N LEU A 73 8.16 -3.23 -6.58
CA LEU A 73 8.00 -3.86 -5.26
C LEU A 73 9.35 -4.34 -4.70
N ILE A 74 10.13 -5.06 -5.51
CA ILE A 74 11.42 -5.64 -5.11
C ILE A 74 12.40 -4.52 -4.69
N GLN A 75 12.38 -3.39 -5.39
CA GLN A 75 13.30 -2.28 -5.16
C GLN A 75 12.83 -1.33 -4.05
N SER A 76 11.53 -1.05 -3.97
CA SER A 76 10.96 -0.04 -3.06
C SER A 76 10.50 -0.59 -1.73
N ASP A 77 10.29 -1.90 -1.65
CA ASP A 77 9.83 -2.58 -0.44
C ASP A 77 10.37 -4.01 -0.34
N PRO A 78 11.71 -4.14 -0.21
CA PRO A 78 12.38 -5.44 -0.19
C PRO A 78 11.97 -6.33 0.99
N ALA A 79 11.52 -5.75 2.12
CA ALA A 79 11.11 -6.51 3.30
C ALA A 79 9.80 -7.27 3.05
N THR A 80 8.79 -6.61 2.49
CA THR A 80 7.55 -7.30 2.08
C THR A 80 7.82 -8.28 0.94
N TRP A 81 8.66 -7.91 -0.04
CA TRP A 81 9.08 -8.85 -1.08
C TRP A 81 9.67 -10.14 -0.48
N GLN A 82 10.58 -10.02 0.48
CA GLN A 82 11.18 -11.18 1.15
C GLN A 82 10.13 -12.06 1.82
N GLN A 83 9.19 -11.46 2.56
CA GLN A 83 8.12 -12.17 3.23
C GLN A 83 7.24 -12.96 2.25
N TYR A 84 6.80 -12.31 1.17
CA TYR A 84 5.99 -12.96 0.12
C TYR A 84 6.77 -14.05 -0.61
N ARG A 85 8.02 -13.80 -0.93
CA ARG A 85 8.90 -14.74 -1.64
C ARG A 85 9.20 -16.00 -0.83
N GLN A 86 9.37 -15.87 0.49
CA GLN A 86 9.56 -17.02 1.37
C GLN A 86 8.33 -17.94 1.38
N GLN A 87 7.13 -17.36 1.39
CA GLN A 87 5.89 -18.13 1.39
C GLN A 87 5.45 -18.60 0.01
N PHE A 88 5.77 -17.82 -1.03
CA PHE A 88 5.40 -18.07 -2.42
C PHE A 88 6.62 -17.95 -3.35
N PRO A 89 7.57 -18.91 -3.30
CA PRO A 89 8.79 -18.88 -4.13
C PRO A 89 8.52 -18.80 -5.63
N GLN A 90 7.35 -19.22 -6.10
CA GLN A 90 6.94 -19.11 -7.50
C GLN A 90 6.88 -17.65 -8.00
N LEU A 91 6.74 -16.66 -7.10
CA LEU A 91 6.78 -15.25 -7.48
C LEU A 91 8.14 -14.86 -8.10
N GLU A 92 9.24 -15.53 -7.75
CA GLU A 92 10.57 -15.28 -8.33
C GLU A 92 10.64 -15.67 -9.82
N LYS A 93 9.75 -16.54 -10.28
CA LYS A 93 9.73 -17.02 -11.67
C LYS A 93 8.95 -16.10 -12.60
N ILE A 94 8.23 -15.11 -12.06
CA ILE A 94 7.41 -14.18 -12.85
C ILE A 94 8.35 -13.23 -13.61
N PRO A 95 8.25 -13.18 -14.96
CA PRO A 95 9.00 -12.22 -15.76
C PRO A 95 8.76 -10.78 -15.32
N THR A 96 9.83 -9.98 -15.33
CA THR A 96 9.77 -8.57 -14.94
C THR A 96 10.01 -7.66 -16.13
N PHE A 97 9.17 -6.64 -16.30
CA PHE A 97 9.45 -5.54 -17.22
C PHE A 97 10.43 -4.54 -16.59
N GLY A 98 11.25 -3.92 -17.45
CA GLY A 98 12.44 -3.14 -17.11
C GLY A 98 12.31 -2.12 -15.98
N GLY A 99 13.40 -2.04 -15.20
CA GLY A 99 13.67 -1.01 -14.21
C GLY A 99 15.18 -0.78 -14.06
N ARG A 100 15.65 0.31 -14.71
CA ARG A 100 16.90 1.08 -14.57
C ARG A 100 18.08 0.85 -15.53
N GLU A 101 18.24 -0.27 -16.24
CA GLU A 101 19.33 -0.38 -17.26
C GLU A 101 18.96 -0.97 -18.63
N GLN A 102 17.76 -1.51 -18.85
CA GLN A 102 17.30 -1.83 -20.20
C GLN A 102 15.79 -1.64 -20.33
N GLY A 103 15.40 -0.75 -21.23
CA GLY A 103 14.15 -0.79 -21.98
C GLY A 103 12.93 -0.18 -21.29
N ALA A 104 12.19 0.61 -22.07
CA ALA A 104 10.79 0.95 -21.81
C ALA A 104 9.93 -0.31 -21.59
N PHE A 105 8.66 -0.13 -21.24
CA PHE A 105 7.68 -1.20 -21.27
C PHE A 105 7.71 -1.86 -22.66
N ASP A 106 8.17 -3.11 -22.73
CA ASP A 106 8.25 -3.87 -23.98
C ASP A 106 6.87 -4.39 -24.35
N ILE A 107 6.22 -3.67 -25.26
CA ILE A 107 4.87 -3.97 -25.74
C ILE A 107 4.81 -5.31 -26.48
N GLU A 108 5.84 -5.68 -27.23
CA GLU A 108 5.87 -6.95 -27.98
C GLU A 108 5.96 -8.13 -27.01
N GLN A 109 6.82 -8.02 -25.99
CA GLN A 109 6.88 -8.99 -24.91
C GLN A 109 5.54 -9.08 -24.17
N ALA A 110 4.88 -7.96 -23.89
CA ALA A 110 3.55 -7.96 -23.27
C ALA A 110 2.49 -8.68 -24.14
N ILE A 111 2.48 -8.45 -25.45
CA ILE A 111 1.59 -9.13 -26.39
C ILE A 111 1.85 -10.65 -26.43
N ASN A 112 3.12 -11.05 -26.45
CA ASN A 112 3.52 -12.47 -26.48
C ASN A 112 3.10 -13.25 -25.24
N LEU A 113 2.96 -12.57 -24.10
CA LEU A 113 2.44 -13.17 -22.87
C LEU A 113 0.92 -13.41 -22.92
N LYS A 114 0.21 -12.92 -23.94
CA LYS A 114 -1.24 -13.10 -24.13
C LYS A 114 -2.04 -12.87 -22.81
N PRO A 115 -1.89 -11.70 -22.16
CA PRO A 115 -2.66 -11.38 -20.96
C PRO A 115 -4.14 -11.18 -21.30
N ASP A 116 -5.01 -11.49 -20.35
CA ASP A 116 -6.44 -11.14 -20.41
C ASP A 116 -6.65 -9.65 -20.11
N VAL A 117 -5.77 -9.05 -19.29
CA VAL A 117 -5.80 -7.63 -18.94
C VAL A 117 -4.44 -7.14 -18.46
N ILE A 118 -4.17 -5.86 -18.67
CA ILE A 118 -3.06 -5.11 -18.05
C ILE A 118 -3.64 -4.09 -17.06
N ILE A 119 -3.17 -4.10 -15.82
CA ILE A 119 -3.62 -3.18 -14.78
C ILE A 119 -2.57 -2.09 -14.56
N MET A 120 -2.89 -0.85 -14.89
CA MET A 120 -1.98 0.30 -14.78
C MET A 120 -2.48 1.29 -13.73
N ASN A 121 -1.57 2.04 -13.11
CA ASN A 121 -2.00 3.18 -12.31
C ASN A 121 -2.41 4.35 -13.20
N MET A 122 -3.38 5.16 -12.75
CA MET A 122 -3.95 6.26 -13.53
C MET A 122 -2.90 7.29 -14.00
N ASP A 123 -1.82 7.51 -13.25
CA ASP A 123 -0.73 8.44 -13.62
C ASP A 123 0.06 7.99 -14.84
N ALA A 124 0.07 6.69 -15.13
CA ALA A 124 0.73 6.17 -16.32
C ALA A 124 -0.07 6.43 -17.61
N ARG A 125 -1.36 6.78 -17.52
CA ARG A 125 -2.26 6.82 -18.68
C ARG A 125 -1.76 7.76 -19.78
N ASN A 126 -1.42 9.01 -19.45
CA ASN A 126 -0.99 9.98 -20.46
C ASN A 126 0.23 9.48 -21.23
N ALA A 127 1.26 8.99 -20.52
CA ALA A 127 2.45 8.43 -21.16
C ALA A 127 2.14 7.19 -22.03
N ILE A 128 1.21 6.33 -21.60
CA ILE A 128 0.77 5.15 -22.36
C ILE A 128 -0.02 5.53 -23.62
N VAL A 129 -0.86 6.57 -23.53
CA VAL A 129 -1.63 7.08 -24.67
C VAL A 129 -0.69 7.79 -25.66
N ASP A 130 0.17 8.68 -25.18
CA ASP A 130 1.10 9.47 -26.00
C ASP A 130 2.11 8.60 -26.75
N SER A 131 2.50 7.46 -26.15
CA SER A 131 3.36 6.46 -26.80
C SER A 131 2.64 5.55 -27.80
N GLY A 132 1.31 5.66 -27.91
CA GLY A 132 0.49 4.80 -28.77
C GLY A 132 0.30 3.37 -28.25
N TYR A 133 0.81 3.05 -27.06
CA TYR A 133 0.74 1.68 -26.50
C TYR A 133 -0.69 1.24 -26.21
N GLU A 134 -1.56 2.15 -25.76
CA GLU A 134 -2.99 1.82 -25.55
C GLU A 134 -3.65 1.33 -26.84
N ALA A 135 -3.41 2.02 -27.97
CA ALA A 135 -3.99 1.66 -29.26
C ALA A 135 -3.40 0.36 -29.84
N ALA A 136 -2.09 0.17 -29.70
CA ALA A 136 -1.41 -1.04 -30.15
C ALA A 136 -1.86 -2.29 -29.36
N LEU A 137 -1.97 -2.20 -28.03
CA LEU A 137 -2.48 -3.28 -27.18
C LEU A 137 -3.96 -3.58 -27.47
N ALA A 138 -4.78 -2.54 -27.68
CA ALA A 138 -6.18 -2.71 -28.07
C ALA A 138 -6.33 -3.45 -29.41
N SER A 139 -5.47 -3.14 -30.40
CA SER A 139 -5.45 -3.83 -31.70
C SER A 139 -5.05 -5.30 -31.59
N ALA A 140 -4.27 -5.65 -30.56
CA ALA A 140 -3.92 -7.03 -30.21
C ALA A 140 -4.98 -7.71 -29.31
N GLY A 141 -6.10 -7.04 -29.01
CA GLY A 141 -7.17 -7.57 -28.15
C GLY A 141 -6.81 -7.63 -26.67
N ILE A 142 -5.83 -6.83 -26.22
CA ILE A 142 -5.37 -6.79 -24.83
C ILE A 142 -5.88 -5.51 -24.16
N PRO A 143 -6.88 -5.60 -23.26
CA PRO A 143 -7.42 -4.44 -22.58
C PRO A 143 -6.48 -3.91 -21.48
N ILE A 144 -6.47 -2.59 -21.30
CA ILE A 144 -5.85 -1.91 -20.16
C ILE A 144 -6.95 -1.32 -19.27
N VAL A 145 -6.87 -1.59 -17.96
CA VAL A 145 -7.68 -0.90 -16.95
C VAL A 145 -6.80 -0.05 -16.06
N TYR A 146 -7.32 1.10 -15.62
CA TYR A 146 -6.60 2.00 -14.74
C TYR A 146 -7.15 2.01 -13.32
N VAL A 147 -6.24 2.07 -12.35
CA VAL A 147 -6.53 2.06 -10.90
C VAL A 147 -5.76 3.16 -10.15
N ASP A 148 -6.19 3.47 -8.93
CA ASP A 148 -5.51 4.45 -8.09
C ASP A 148 -5.61 4.09 -6.61
N PHE A 149 -4.45 4.09 -5.95
CA PHE A 149 -4.31 4.00 -4.50
C PHE A 149 -3.65 5.26 -3.91
N ARG A 150 -3.26 6.22 -4.75
CA ARG A 150 -2.25 7.21 -4.45
C ARG A 150 -2.81 8.63 -4.36
N TYR A 151 -3.57 9.06 -5.36
CA TYR A 151 -3.92 10.47 -5.49
C TYR A 151 -5.14 10.84 -4.65
N ASP A 152 -6.24 10.10 -4.78
CA ASP A 152 -7.41 10.24 -3.91
C ASP A 152 -7.80 8.88 -3.29
N PRO A 153 -6.98 8.35 -2.36
CA PRO A 153 -7.20 7.01 -1.80
C PRO A 153 -8.58 6.81 -1.16
N ILE A 154 -9.20 7.88 -0.66
CA ILE A 154 -10.52 7.79 -0.02
C ILE A 154 -11.62 7.55 -1.05
N ALA A 155 -11.55 8.24 -2.19
CA ALA A 155 -12.49 8.06 -3.27
C ALA A 155 -12.16 6.83 -4.15
N HIS A 156 -10.88 6.50 -4.33
CA HIS A 156 -10.43 5.58 -5.37
C HIS A 156 -10.05 4.18 -4.90
N ILE A 157 -9.70 3.96 -3.63
CA ILE A 157 -9.47 2.60 -3.12
C ILE A 157 -10.73 1.74 -3.20
N PRO A 158 -11.93 2.21 -2.77
CA PRO A 158 -13.14 1.41 -2.87
C PRO A 158 -13.48 0.92 -4.29
N PRO A 159 -13.56 1.77 -5.33
CA PRO A 159 -13.80 1.29 -6.69
C PRO A 159 -12.65 0.45 -7.24
N THR A 160 -11.38 0.75 -6.89
CA THR A 160 -10.24 -0.08 -7.29
C THR A 160 -10.35 -1.51 -6.74
N VAL A 161 -10.69 -1.66 -5.46
CA VAL A 161 -10.87 -2.97 -4.83
C VAL A 161 -12.02 -3.74 -5.46
N LYS A 162 -13.15 -3.07 -5.72
CA LYS A 162 -14.29 -3.69 -6.43
C LYS A 162 -13.90 -4.16 -7.82
N LEU A 163 -13.17 -3.33 -8.58
CA LEU A 163 -12.66 -3.68 -9.90
C LEU A 163 -11.78 -4.93 -9.85
N PHE A 164 -10.80 -4.98 -8.94
CA PHE A 164 -9.98 -6.20 -8.76
C PHE A 164 -10.82 -7.42 -8.35
N GLY A 165 -11.82 -7.23 -7.47
CA GLY A 165 -12.77 -8.26 -7.09
C GLY A 165 -13.52 -8.84 -8.29
N GLU A 166 -14.07 -7.99 -9.14
CA GLU A 166 -14.75 -8.38 -10.38
C GLU A 166 -13.78 -9.09 -11.34
N LEU A 167 -12.62 -8.50 -11.60
CA LEU A 167 -11.61 -9.06 -12.50
C LEU A 167 -11.21 -10.48 -12.09
N PHE A 168 -11.05 -10.74 -10.79
CA PHE A 168 -10.53 -12.03 -10.30
C PHE A 168 -11.63 -13.01 -9.89
N GLY A 169 -12.91 -12.63 -10.01
CA GLY A 169 -14.05 -13.42 -9.56
C GLY A 169 -14.12 -13.55 -8.04
N GLN A 170 -13.66 -12.53 -7.30
CA GLN A 170 -13.53 -12.47 -5.84
C GLN A 170 -14.33 -11.31 -5.24
N SER A 171 -15.52 -11.02 -5.79
CA SER A 171 -16.36 -9.90 -5.37
C SER A 171 -16.72 -9.94 -3.89
N GLU A 172 -17.15 -11.09 -3.35
CA GLU A 172 -17.49 -11.23 -1.92
C GLU A 172 -16.31 -10.89 -1.00
N ARG A 173 -15.10 -11.33 -1.40
CA ARG A 173 -13.88 -11.06 -0.66
C ARG A 173 -13.49 -9.58 -0.70
N SER A 174 -13.70 -8.94 -1.86
CA SER A 174 -13.50 -7.50 -2.03
C SER A 174 -14.46 -6.70 -1.14
N GLU A 175 -15.73 -7.11 -1.06
CA GLU A 175 -16.75 -6.47 -0.23
C GLU A 175 -16.47 -6.64 1.26
N ALA A 176 -16.05 -7.84 1.69
CA ALA A 176 -15.66 -8.10 3.06
C ALA A 176 -14.51 -7.18 3.51
N TYR A 177 -13.49 -7.02 2.66
CA TYR A 177 -12.39 -6.10 2.95
C TYR A 177 -12.85 -4.63 2.99
N LEU A 178 -13.73 -4.20 2.08
CA LEU A 178 -14.23 -2.82 2.09
C LEU A 178 -15.06 -2.52 3.33
N LYS A 179 -15.83 -3.49 3.81
CA LYS A 179 -16.57 -3.38 5.08
C LYS A 179 -15.61 -3.26 6.27
N PHE A 180 -14.56 -4.08 6.32
CA PHE A 180 -13.49 -3.96 7.33
C PHE A 180 -12.89 -2.55 7.30
N ARG A 181 -12.42 -2.11 6.12
CA ARG A 181 -11.77 -0.81 5.93
C ARG A 181 -12.67 0.34 6.37
N GLU A 182 -13.94 0.33 5.96
CA GLU A 182 -14.90 1.38 6.32
C GLU A 182 -15.14 1.44 7.83
N SER A 183 -15.34 0.29 8.47
CA SER A 183 -15.54 0.22 9.92
C SER A 183 -14.35 0.78 10.71
N GLU A 184 -13.13 0.44 10.29
CA GLU A 184 -11.89 0.90 10.91
C GLU A 184 -11.63 2.39 10.64
N LEU A 185 -12.04 2.90 9.48
CA LEU A 185 -11.97 4.33 9.15
C LEU A 185 -12.96 5.15 10.00
N GLN A 186 -14.17 4.65 10.21
CA GLN A 186 -15.20 5.30 11.01
C GLN A 186 -14.79 5.48 12.48
N ARG A 187 -13.96 4.59 13.03
CA ARG A 187 -13.39 4.74 14.38
C ARG A 187 -12.57 6.03 14.55
N VAL A 188 -11.98 6.51 13.45
CA VAL A 188 -11.25 7.79 13.41
C VAL A 188 -12.20 8.94 13.07
N THR A 189 -12.87 8.86 11.91
CA THR A 189 -13.60 10.00 11.35
C THR A 189 -14.78 10.44 12.21
N SER A 190 -15.47 9.51 12.89
CA SER A 190 -16.59 9.84 13.80
C SER A 190 -16.17 10.73 14.99
N ARG A 191 -14.88 10.69 15.37
CA ARG A 191 -14.31 11.51 16.44
C ARG A 191 -13.72 12.80 15.90
N THR A 192 -12.98 12.74 14.79
CA THR A 192 -12.34 13.92 14.21
C THR A 192 -13.34 14.93 13.65
N LEU A 193 -14.53 14.50 13.23
CA LEU A 193 -15.64 15.39 12.85
C LEU A 193 -16.13 16.31 13.99
N LYS A 194 -15.83 15.98 15.24
CA LYS A 194 -16.21 16.75 16.43
C LYS A 194 -15.13 17.72 16.90
N LEU A 195 -13.94 17.68 16.28
CA LEU A 195 -12.83 18.56 16.62
C LEU A 195 -13.14 20.00 16.21
N LYS A 196 -12.68 20.95 17.02
CA LYS A 196 -12.76 22.38 16.75
C LYS A 196 -11.39 22.92 16.37
N ASN A 197 -11.38 23.97 15.56
CA ASN A 197 -10.16 24.70 15.22
C ASN A 197 -9.62 25.50 16.43
N PRO A 198 -8.29 25.76 16.46
CA PRO A 198 -7.28 25.30 15.51
C PRO A 198 -6.91 23.82 15.71
N LEU A 199 -6.68 23.11 14.59
CA LEU A 199 -6.14 21.74 14.61
C LEU A 199 -4.60 21.78 14.74
N PRO A 200 -3.96 20.71 15.28
CA PRO A 200 -2.50 20.64 15.35
C PRO A 200 -1.87 20.72 13.96
N LYS A 201 -0.84 21.55 13.81
CA LYS A 201 -0.10 21.70 12.56
C LYS A 201 0.82 20.50 12.35
N VAL A 202 0.68 19.84 11.22
CA VAL A 202 1.45 18.67 10.83
C VAL A 202 2.31 18.99 9.63
N PHE A 203 3.61 18.73 9.73
CA PHE A 203 4.48 18.65 8.57
C PHE A 203 4.73 17.20 8.18
N LEU A 204 4.47 16.88 6.91
CA LEU A 204 4.70 15.56 6.34
C LEU A 204 6.00 15.59 5.53
N GLU A 205 7.06 14.96 6.00
CA GLU A 205 8.26 14.76 5.19
C GLU A 205 8.14 13.45 4.39
N ARG A 206 8.06 13.58 3.07
CA ARG A 206 7.98 12.46 2.13
C ARG A 206 9.37 11.91 1.84
N LEU A 207 9.51 10.58 1.83
CA LEU A 207 10.77 9.89 1.55
C LEU A 207 11.92 10.36 2.47
N GLY A 208 11.67 10.40 3.78
CA GLY A 208 12.65 10.85 4.77
C GLY A 208 13.98 10.10 4.61
N GLY A 209 15.06 10.84 4.38
CA GLY A 209 16.42 10.32 4.23
C GLY A 209 16.81 9.86 2.83
N TYR A 210 15.96 10.12 1.82
CA TYR A 210 16.25 9.90 0.40
C TYR A 210 17.20 10.97 -0.19
N SER A 211 17.15 12.19 0.33
CA SER A 211 18.09 13.28 0.01
C SER A 211 18.67 13.87 1.29
N GLU A 212 19.85 14.48 1.19
CA GLU A 212 20.44 15.24 2.31
C GLU A 212 19.58 16.44 2.66
N GLU A 213 19.07 17.13 1.63
CA GLU A 213 18.11 18.21 1.77
C GLU A 213 16.72 17.67 2.16
N CYS A 214 16.03 18.40 3.03
CA CYS A 214 14.56 18.34 3.09
C CYS A 214 14.00 19.21 1.93
N CYS A 215 12.71 19.32 1.63
CA CYS A 215 11.52 18.96 2.36
C CYS A 215 10.48 18.45 1.34
N MET A 216 10.77 17.34 0.67
CA MET A 216 9.77 16.64 -0.14
C MET A 216 8.55 16.39 0.75
N THR A 217 7.35 16.68 0.27
CA THR A 217 6.13 16.65 1.10
C THR A 217 4.92 16.15 0.33
N PHE A 218 3.79 16.08 1.03
CA PHE A 218 2.47 15.73 0.52
C PHE A 218 1.55 16.96 0.57
N GLY A 219 0.87 17.25 -0.54
CA GLY A 219 -0.16 18.29 -0.66
C GLY A 219 -1.51 17.83 -0.11
N LYS A 220 -2.57 17.90 -0.93
CA LYS A 220 -3.93 17.51 -0.51
C LYS A 220 -4.24 16.02 -0.66
N GLY A 221 -3.51 15.32 -1.54
CA GLY A 221 -3.69 13.88 -1.79
C GLY A 221 -2.89 13.00 -0.82
N SER A 222 -3.06 11.68 -0.94
CA SER A 222 -2.27 10.68 -0.21
C SER A 222 -2.19 10.96 1.32
N PHE A 223 -1.00 10.92 1.92
CA PHE A 223 -0.78 11.25 3.34
C PHE A 223 -1.30 12.62 3.79
N GLY A 224 -1.41 13.58 2.87
CA GLY A 224 -2.09 14.86 3.15
C GLY A 224 -3.58 14.68 3.43
N ARG A 225 -4.25 13.82 2.64
CA ARG A 225 -5.65 13.43 2.86
C ARG A 225 -5.81 12.63 4.14
N PHE A 226 -4.87 11.71 4.43
CA PHE A 226 -4.88 10.93 5.68
C PHE A 226 -4.75 11.83 6.91
N THR A 227 -3.85 12.81 6.86
CA THR A 227 -3.65 13.80 7.94
C THR A 227 -4.92 14.61 8.20
N LYS A 228 -5.61 15.04 7.15
CA LYS A 228 -6.90 15.74 7.29
C LYS A 228 -7.95 14.88 7.97
N LEU A 229 -8.07 13.59 7.59
CA LEU A 229 -9.02 12.67 8.21
C LEU A 229 -8.68 12.34 9.67
N ALA A 230 -7.39 12.28 9.98
CA ALA A 230 -6.84 12.14 11.31
C ALA A 230 -6.96 13.41 12.18
N GLY A 231 -7.54 14.50 11.65
CA GLY A 231 -7.79 15.73 12.40
C GLY A 231 -6.56 16.62 12.55
N GLY A 232 -5.59 16.54 11.65
CA GLY A 232 -4.44 17.45 11.60
C GLY A 232 -4.57 18.52 10.51
N ASP A 233 -3.88 19.65 10.71
CA ASP A 233 -3.70 20.70 9.72
C ASP A 233 -2.38 20.50 8.96
N ASN A 234 -2.43 19.96 7.74
CA ASN A 234 -1.23 19.80 6.92
C ASN A 234 -0.74 21.16 6.42
N ILE A 235 0.43 21.60 6.91
CA ILE A 235 1.01 22.92 6.58
C ILE A 235 1.29 23.10 5.08
N ALA A 236 1.40 22.00 4.32
CA ALA A 236 1.66 22.01 2.89
C ALA A 236 0.38 22.01 2.04
N ALA A 237 -0.81 21.78 2.62
CA ALA A 237 -2.02 21.43 1.86
C ALA A 237 -2.38 22.42 0.74
N ASN A 238 -2.12 23.72 0.92
CA ASN A 238 -2.51 24.76 -0.05
C ASN A 238 -1.31 25.50 -0.69
N LEU A 239 -0.10 24.96 -0.56
CA LEU A 239 1.12 25.68 -1.00
C LEU A 239 1.48 25.45 -2.48
N ALA A 240 1.00 24.37 -3.10
CA ALA A 240 1.21 24.07 -4.52
C ALA A 240 0.09 23.17 -5.07
N PRO A 241 -0.15 23.17 -6.39
CA PRO A 241 -1.02 22.19 -7.02
C PRO A 241 -0.43 20.77 -6.93
N GLY A 242 -1.29 19.76 -6.89
CA GLY A 242 -0.91 18.35 -6.93
C GLY A 242 -0.68 17.71 -5.54
N SER A 243 -0.30 16.43 -5.57
CA SER A 243 -0.15 15.60 -4.36
C SER A 243 1.25 15.63 -3.77
N PHE A 244 2.28 15.92 -4.56
CA PHE A 244 3.69 15.87 -4.13
C PHE A 244 4.46 17.05 -4.69
N PHE A 245 5.29 17.67 -3.85
CA PHE A 245 6.22 18.73 -4.21
C PHE A 245 7.27 18.89 -3.11
N THR A 246 8.22 19.81 -3.27
CA THR A 246 9.24 20.12 -2.28
C THR A 246 9.00 21.50 -1.71
N LEU A 247 9.03 21.63 -0.38
CA LEU A 247 8.98 22.92 0.30
C LEU A 247 10.39 23.48 0.53
N ASN A 248 10.47 24.80 0.53
CA ASN A 248 11.64 25.50 1.05
C ASN A 248 11.70 25.31 2.58
N PRO A 249 12.84 24.95 3.20
CA PRO A 249 12.94 24.74 4.66
C PRO A 249 12.41 25.90 5.50
N GLU A 250 12.58 27.15 5.07
CA GLU A 250 12.11 28.35 5.76
C GLU A 250 10.58 28.38 5.86
N LYS A 251 9.85 27.77 4.91
CA LYS A 251 8.40 27.63 5.00
C LYS A 251 7.99 26.69 6.13
N VAL A 252 8.79 25.65 6.38
CA VAL A 252 8.56 24.72 7.50
C VAL A 252 8.85 25.40 8.83
N ILE A 253 9.97 26.13 8.90
CA ILE A 253 10.34 26.93 10.10
C ILE A 253 9.24 27.94 10.42
N ALA A 254 8.81 28.74 9.43
CA ALA A 254 7.78 29.76 9.61
C ALA A 254 6.42 29.16 9.99
N ALA A 255 6.09 27.98 9.48
CA ALA A 255 4.84 27.29 9.85
C ALA A 255 4.84 26.81 11.30
N ASN A 256 6.02 26.52 11.86
CA ASN A 256 6.25 25.99 13.20
C ASN A 256 5.32 24.79 13.53
N PRO A 257 5.54 23.61 12.90
CA PRO A 257 4.65 22.47 13.07
C PRO A 257 4.68 21.93 14.51
N ASP A 258 3.52 21.50 14.99
CA ASP A 258 3.34 20.82 16.27
C ASP A 258 3.78 19.35 16.20
N VAL A 259 3.63 18.75 15.02
CA VAL A 259 3.94 17.34 14.75
C VAL A 259 4.71 17.22 13.42
N VAL A 260 5.78 16.44 13.41
CA VAL A 260 6.52 16.07 12.19
C VAL A 260 6.39 14.57 11.94
N ILE A 261 5.91 14.20 10.76
CA ILE A 261 5.70 12.79 10.38
C ILE A 261 6.46 12.52 9.09
N LEU A 262 7.36 11.55 9.15
CA LEU A 262 8.19 11.15 8.03
C LEU A 262 7.65 9.86 7.42
N THR A 263 7.42 9.85 6.11
CA THR A 263 7.25 8.58 5.41
C THR A 263 8.62 8.06 4.98
N SER A 264 8.96 6.82 5.32
CA SER A 264 10.26 6.24 4.97
C SER A 264 10.18 4.72 4.79
N GLY A 265 11.29 4.11 4.44
CA GLY A 265 11.40 2.68 4.19
C GLY A 265 12.84 2.29 3.86
N ASN A 266 13.03 1.04 3.45
CA ASN A 266 14.32 0.60 2.94
C ASN A 266 14.53 1.12 1.50
N PHE A 267 15.25 2.22 1.36
CA PHE A 267 15.60 2.80 0.05
C PHE A 267 17.01 2.45 -0.41
N GLN A 268 17.61 1.39 0.10
CA GLN A 268 18.98 0.98 -0.25
C GLN A 268 19.18 0.79 -1.76
N ALA A 269 18.17 0.32 -2.49
CA ALA A 269 18.26 0.14 -3.95
C ALA A 269 18.32 1.47 -4.73
N PHE A 270 17.87 2.57 -4.14
CA PHE A 270 17.81 3.88 -4.80
C PHE A 270 18.85 4.85 -4.27
N VAL A 271 19.08 4.84 -2.96
CA VAL A 271 19.99 5.72 -2.23
C VAL A 271 20.84 4.88 -1.27
N PRO A 272 21.85 4.14 -1.79
CA PRO A 272 22.78 3.39 -0.97
C PRO A 272 23.46 4.29 0.08
N GLY A 273 23.45 3.86 1.35
CA GLY A 273 24.05 4.65 2.43
C GLY A 273 23.26 5.90 2.85
N GLY A 274 22.06 6.11 2.27
CA GLY A 274 21.18 7.21 2.65
C GLY A 274 20.72 7.15 4.11
N ARG A 275 20.19 8.27 4.61
CA ARG A 275 19.69 8.40 5.99
C ARG A 275 18.24 7.94 6.15
N TRP A 276 17.76 7.10 5.23
CA TRP A 276 16.41 6.54 5.25
C TRP A 276 16.19 5.68 6.50
N ILE A 277 14.95 5.69 7.00
CA ILE A 277 14.52 4.99 8.21
C ILE A 277 13.94 3.64 7.77
N PRO A 278 14.56 2.48 8.12
CA PRO A 278 14.01 1.18 7.78
C PRO A 278 12.62 1.04 8.41
N LEU A 279 11.61 0.77 7.60
CA LEU A 279 10.24 0.48 8.01
C LEU A 279 9.70 -0.61 7.10
N GLY A 280 8.85 -1.48 7.64
CA GLY A 280 8.31 -2.65 6.95
C GLY A 280 8.24 -3.88 7.85
N PRO A 281 7.80 -5.04 7.34
CA PRO A 281 7.69 -6.25 8.14
C PRO A 281 9.05 -6.71 8.68
N GLY A 282 9.11 -6.94 9.99
CA GLY A 282 10.26 -7.58 10.65
C GLY A 282 11.50 -6.71 10.77
N VAL A 283 11.41 -5.40 10.51
CA VAL A 283 12.57 -4.51 10.65
C VAL A 283 12.91 -4.26 12.12
N ASN A 284 14.19 -3.98 12.39
CA ASN A 284 14.62 -3.59 13.73
C ASN A 284 14.15 -2.16 14.06
N ILE A 285 13.14 -2.05 14.92
CA ILE A 285 12.52 -0.78 15.27
C ILE A 285 13.42 0.15 16.10
N ASP A 286 14.40 -0.40 16.82
CA ASP A 286 15.36 0.41 17.58
C ASP A 286 16.33 1.14 16.63
N GLU A 287 16.73 0.48 15.55
CA GLU A 287 17.50 1.11 14.48
C GLU A 287 16.67 2.19 13.76
N SER A 288 15.39 1.92 13.50
CA SER A 288 14.46 2.92 12.95
C SER A 288 14.36 4.14 13.84
N ARG A 289 14.22 3.95 15.16
CA ARG A 289 14.17 5.05 16.15
C ARG A 289 15.47 5.83 16.19
N ARG A 290 16.61 5.15 16.18
CA ARG A 290 17.94 5.79 16.14
C ARG A 290 18.10 6.67 14.90
N LYS A 291 17.68 6.18 13.73
CA LYS A 291 17.72 6.97 12.49
C LYS A 291 16.70 8.13 12.50
N LEU A 292 15.52 7.93 13.07
CA LEU A 292 14.52 9.00 13.25
C LEU A 292 15.07 10.14 14.11
N ALA A 293 15.83 9.84 15.17
CA ALA A 293 16.43 10.85 16.05
C ALA A 293 17.32 11.86 15.30
N TRP A 294 18.01 11.43 14.25
CA TRP A 294 18.82 12.33 13.44
C TRP A 294 18.00 13.44 12.78
N PHE A 295 16.74 13.18 12.39
CA PHE A 295 15.93 14.20 11.72
C PHE A 295 15.69 15.42 12.62
N THR A 296 15.66 15.26 13.94
CA THR A 296 15.52 16.38 14.89
C THR A 296 16.64 17.40 14.81
N SER A 297 17.79 17.06 14.21
CA SER A 297 18.93 17.97 14.03
C SER A 297 18.85 18.78 12.74
N ARG A 298 17.84 18.57 11.88
CA ARG A 298 17.74 19.31 10.60
C ARG A 298 17.40 20.78 10.85
N PRO A 299 18.02 21.73 10.11
CA PRO A 299 17.74 23.16 10.25
C PRO A 299 16.24 23.51 10.13
N ALA A 300 15.52 22.81 9.24
CA ALA A 300 14.07 22.98 9.05
C ALA A 300 13.23 22.79 10.33
N TYR A 301 13.78 22.13 11.35
CA TYR A 301 13.08 21.82 12.60
C TYR A 301 13.72 22.42 13.84
N ALA A 302 14.78 23.23 13.69
CA ALA A 302 15.63 23.63 14.81
C ALA A 302 14.84 24.27 15.97
N ASP A 303 13.84 25.09 15.64
CA ASP A 303 13.02 25.83 16.61
C ASP A 303 11.54 25.40 16.61
N SER A 304 11.23 24.22 16.06
CA SER A 304 9.83 23.78 15.94
C SER A 304 9.24 23.33 17.28
N THR A 305 7.92 23.51 17.43
CA THR A 305 7.15 22.93 18.54
C THR A 305 7.30 21.42 18.57
N ALA A 306 7.28 20.77 17.41
CA ALA A 306 7.53 19.33 17.30
C ALA A 306 8.85 18.90 17.93
N ARG A 307 9.94 19.68 17.78
CA ARG A 307 11.25 19.36 18.37
C ARG A 307 11.24 19.51 19.88
N ARG A 308 10.67 20.60 20.39
CA ARG A 308 10.52 20.82 21.84
C ARG A 308 9.73 19.69 22.51
N ASN A 309 8.70 19.19 21.84
CA ASN A 309 7.82 18.17 22.38
C ASN A 309 8.21 16.74 21.99
N SER A 310 9.31 16.54 21.26
CA SER A 310 9.72 15.24 20.69
C SER A 310 8.62 14.57 19.82
N ALA A 311 7.74 15.36 19.20
CA ALA A 311 6.62 14.90 18.37
C ALA A 311 7.09 14.59 16.93
N PHE A 312 8.03 13.66 16.82
CA PHE A 312 8.55 13.14 15.57
C PHE A 312 8.21 11.67 15.43
N PHE A 313 7.67 11.35 14.26
CA PHE A 313 7.18 10.02 13.94
C PHE A 313 7.66 9.61 12.56
N ALA A 314 7.86 8.31 12.34
CA ALA A 314 8.07 7.76 11.02
C ALA A 314 7.12 6.60 10.75
N ILE A 315 6.61 6.55 9.52
CA ILE A 315 5.62 5.61 9.06
C ILE A 315 6.01 5.05 7.69
N TRP A 316 5.70 3.78 7.48
CA TRP A 316 6.08 3.05 6.29
C TRP A 316 5.54 3.71 5.03
N HIS A 317 6.45 4.03 4.10
CA HIS A 317 6.14 4.86 2.95
C HIS A 317 5.11 4.23 2.02
N GLN A 318 5.09 2.90 1.90
CA GLN A 318 4.23 2.22 0.94
C GLN A 318 2.73 2.38 1.22
N PHE A 319 2.33 2.80 2.42
CA PHE A 319 0.94 3.17 2.70
C PHE A 319 0.40 4.27 1.76
N TYR A 320 1.28 5.06 1.14
CA TYR A 320 0.89 6.12 0.20
C TYR A 320 0.25 5.58 -1.10
N ASN A 321 0.48 4.30 -1.44
CA ASN A 321 0.08 3.64 -2.68
C ASN A 321 -0.23 2.16 -2.41
N SER A 322 -1.05 1.91 -1.40
CA SER A 322 -1.49 0.57 -1.02
C SER A 322 -2.95 0.62 -0.59
N PRO A 323 -3.68 -0.51 -0.58
CA PRO A 323 -5.01 -0.55 0.00
C PRO A 323 -4.99 -0.37 1.53
N TYR A 324 -3.85 -0.49 2.22
CA TYR A 324 -3.78 -0.49 3.69
C TYR A 324 -3.83 0.91 4.33
N ASP A 325 -4.42 1.90 3.66
CA ASP A 325 -4.42 3.30 4.05
C ASP A 325 -5.04 3.58 5.44
N VAL A 326 -6.07 2.81 5.81
CA VAL A 326 -6.73 2.93 7.10
C VAL A 326 -5.77 2.73 8.29
N ILE A 327 -4.73 1.90 8.13
CA ILE A 327 -3.71 1.69 9.16
C ILE A 327 -2.92 2.97 9.40
N ALA A 328 -2.53 3.65 8.32
CA ALA A 328 -1.86 4.94 8.41
C ALA A 328 -2.78 5.99 9.03
N ILE A 329 -4.03 6.08 8.60
CA ILE A 329 -5.00 7.05 9.15
C ILE A 329 -5.18 6.87 10.65
N GLN A 330 -5.30 5.63 11.13
CA GLN A 330 -5.42 5.33 12.56
C GLN A 330 -4.19 5.80 13.34
N GLN A 331 -2.99 5.50 12.83
CA GLN A 331 -1.76 5.88 13.52
C GLN A 331 -1.53 7.39 13.52
N LEU A 332 -1.80 8.07 12.40
CA LEU A 332 -1.74 9.53 12.34
C LEU A 332 -2.69 10.13 13.37
N ALA A 333 -3.92 9.61 13.50
CA ALA A 333 -4.89 10.10 14.48
C ALA A 333 -4.39 9.96 15.92
N ARG A 334 -3.77 8.82 16.25
CA ARG A 334 -3.13 8.58 17.55
C ARG A 334 -1.96 9.53 17.82
N TRP A 335 -1.10 9.78 16.85
CA TRP A 335 0.03 10.70 17.03
C TRP A 335 -0.40 12.17 17.13
N ILE A 336 -1.41 12.58 16.36
CA ILE A 336 -1.90 13.96 16.35
C ILE A 336 -2.76 14.25 17.59
N HIS A 337 -3.58 13.28 18.03
CA HIS A 337 -4.49 13.40 19.16
C HIS A 337 -4.40 12.21 20.13
N PRO A 338 -3.28 12.04 20.86
CA PRO A 338 -3.00 10.84 21.66
C PRO A 338 -4.05 10.58 22.75
N GLN A 339 -4.60 11.62 23.36
CA GLN A 339 -5.66 11.48 24.37
C GLN A 339 -7.00 11.04 23.76
N LEU A 340 -7.34 11.52 22.56
CA LEU A 340 -8.61 11.20 21.89
C LEU A 340 -8.64 9.78 21.32
N PHE A 341 -7.47 9.23 21.00
CA PHE A 341 -7.29 7.93 20.36
C PHE A 341 -6.40 6.97 21.18
N ALA A 342 -6.41 7.12 22.51
CA ALA A 342 -5.62 6.26 23.40
C ALA A 342 -6.01 4.77 23.28
N ASP A 343 -7.27 4.48 22.93
CA ASP A 343 -7.85 3.16 22.70
C ASP A 343 -7.58 2.59 21.29
N LEU A 344 -7.02 3.39 20.38
CA LEU A 344 -6.76 2.98 19.01
C LEU A 344 -5.38 2.31 18.93
N ASP A 345 -5.35 1.11 18.34
CA ASP A 345 -4.13 0.35 18.09
C ASP A 345 -4.06 -0.03 16.61
N ALA A 346 -3.27 0.73 15.85
CA ALA A 346 -3.13 0.52 14.41
C ALA A 346 -2.36 -0.77 14.07
N ASP A 347 -1.43 -1.21 14.94
CA ASP A 347 -0.71 -2.47 14.78
C ASP A 347 -1.64 -3.67 14.96
N ASP A 348 -2.56 -3.61 15.93
CA ASP A 348 -3.60 -4.63 16.08
C ASP A 348 -4.56 -4.66 14.87
N THR A 349 -5.02 -3.50 14.41
CA THR A 349 -5.82 -3.42 13.18
C THR A 349 -5.08 -4.02 12.00
N PHE A 350 -3.77 -3.77 11.86
CA PHE A 350 -3.00 -4.33 10.75
C PHE A 350 -2.78 -5.85 10.92
N ARG A 351 -2.62 -6.33 12.15
CA ARG A 351 -2.55 -7.77 12.46
C ARG A 351 -3.83 -8.50 12.07
N ARG A 352 -5.00 -7.94 12.42
CA ARG A 352 -6.31 -8.48 12.01
C ARG A 352 -6.47 -8.48 10.50
N LEU A 353 -6.07 -7.40 9.83
CA LEU A 353 -6.06 -7.33 8.37
C LEU A 353 -5.23 -8.47 7.77
N HIS A 354 -4.03 -8.75 8.30
CA HIS A 354 -3.22 -9.88 7.82
C HIS A 354 -3.92 -11.23 8.05
N GLN A 355 -4.45 -11.48 9.25
CA GLN A 355 -5.10 -12.73 9.60
C GLN A 355 -6.32 -13.02 8.70
N GLU A 356 -7.18 -12.03 8.53
CA GLU A 356 -8.42 -12.15 7.76
C GLU A 356 -8.13 -12.18 6.24
N PHE A 357 -7.31 -11.25 5.76
CA PHE A 357 -7.26 -10.93 4.33
C PHE A 357 -5.97 -11.34 3.63
N LEU A 358 -4.82 -11.38 4.30
CA LEU A 358 -3.53 -11.61 3.64
C LEU A 358 -3.03 -13.04 3.83
N PRO A 359 -2.23 -13.55 2.89
CA PRO A 359 -1.66 -14.87 3.03
C PRO A 359 -0.44 -14.90 3.94
N VAL A 360 0.23 -13.77 4.13
CA VAL A 360 1.43 -13.67 4.96
C VAL A 360 1.08 -13.29 6.40
N PRO A 361 1.78 -13.84 7.41
CA PRO A 361 1.55 -13.48 8.82
C PRO A 361 2.04 -12.06 9.09
N TYR A 362 1.31 -11.28 9.90
CA TYR A 362 1.77 -9.95 10.32
C TYR A 362 3.12 -10.01 11.04
N GLN A 363 4.00 -9.06 10.74
CA GLN A 363 5.24 -8.77 11.47
C GLN A 363 5.27 -7.28 11.79
N SER A 364 5.74 -6.89 12.98
CA SER A 364 5.83 -5.48 13.35
C SER A 364 6.94 -4.73 12.59
N GLY A 365 6.96 -3.39 12.70
CA GLY A 365 8.03 -2.55 12.14
C GLY A 365 7.59 -1.46 11.16
N TYR A 366 6.29 -1.22 11.03
CA TYR A 366 5.75 -0.26 10.06
C TYR A 366 5.73 1.19 10.56
N MET A 367 5.77 1.42 11.88
CA MET A 367 5.65 2.74 12.50
C MET A 367 6.58 2.88 13.70
N VAL A 368 7.14 4.08 13.89
CA VAL A 368 8.03 4.37 15.02
C VAL A 368 7.90 5.83 15.46
N SER A 369 7.97 6.05 16.77
CA SER A 369 8.03 7.35 17.43
C SER A 369 9.39 7.53 18.12
N LEU A 370 9.82 8.78 18.33
CA LEU A 370 11.04 9.06 19.11
C LEU A 370 10.94 8.61 20.56
N GLN A 371 9.80 8.88 21.20
CA GLN A 371 9.50 8.34 22.53
C GLN A 371 8.96 6.92 22.37
N LYS A 372 9.38 5.98 23.20
CA LYS A 372 8.75 4.65 23.20
C LYS A 372 7.28 4.81 23.56
N GLU A 373 6.38 4.34 22.69
CA GLU A 373 4.97 4.23 23.06
C GLU A 373 4.85 3.12 24.11
N GLU A 374 4.20 3.42 25.24
CA GLU A 374 3.81 2.41 26.22
C GLU A 374 2.70 1.55 25.58
N ASN A 375 3.10 0.46 24.93
CA ASN A 375 2.16 -0.50 24.39
C ASN A 375 1.61 -1.37 25.53
N ASN A 376 0.30 -1.32 25.75
CA ASN A 376 -0.43 -2.11 26.74
C ASN A 376 -0.39 -3.64 26.52
N HIS A 377 0.43 -4.13 25.58
CA HIS A 377 0.56 -5.55 25.22
C HIS A 377 1.46 -6.34 26.18
N ASP A 378 2.40 -5.68 26.87
CA ASP A 378 3.30 -6.37 27.82
C ASP A 378 2.62 -6.71 29.16
N VAL A 379 1.39 -6.25 29.42
CA VAL A 379 0.66 -6.56 30.66
C VAL A 379 -0.11 -7.88 30.56
N LYS A 380 -0.41 -8.39 29.35
CA LYS A 380 -1.25 -9.60 29.19
C LYS A 380 -0.48 -10.91 29.00
N SER A 381 0.85 -10.89 28.90
CA SER A 381 1.69 -12.09 28.84
C SER A 381 2.32 -12.49 30.18
N GLY A 382 1.97 -11.77 31.27
CA GLY A 382 2.37 -12.09 32.63
C GLY A 382 1.92 -13.48 33.06
N THR A 383 2.85 -14.42 32.98
CA THR A 383 2.73 -15.80 33.43
C THR A 383 2.47 -15.81 34.93
N THR A 384 1.37 -16.40 35.37
CA THR A 384 1.11 -16.68 36.79
C THR A 384 2.21 -17.61 37.32
N PRO A 385 3.01 -17.21 38.34
CA PRO A 385 3.86 -18.17 39.03
C PRO A 385 2.96 -19.08 39.89
N ARG A 386 3.34 -20.36 39.94
CA ARG A 386 2.68 -21.44 40.69
C ARG A 386 2.48 -21.11 42.17
#